data_AF-A0A7W0Z113-F1
#
_entry.id   AF-A0A7W0Z113-F1
#
_cell.length_a   1.000
_cell.length_b   1.000
_cell.length_c   1.000
_cell.angle_alpha   90.00
_cell.angle_beta   90.00
_cell.angle_gamma   90.00
#
_symmetry.space_group_name_H-M   'P 1'
#
loop_
_entity.id
_entity.type
_entity.pdbx_description
1 polymer ?
#
loop_
_entity_poly.entity_id
_entity_poly.type
_entity_poly.pdbx_seq_one_letter_code
_entity_poly.pdbx_strand_id
1 'polypeptide(L)' 'MLVGGRFVVKLPRPRVDALVEAGEGERFVGGHGRAMKEWVAVEAAAGERWLPLAREALAFVGSTARR' A
#
# COMPACT_ATOMS: atom_id res chain seq x y z
N MET A 1 -2.79 7.33 1.88
CA MET A 1 -3.85 7.90 2.76
C MET A 1 -3.72 7.31 4.15
N LEU A 2 -4.25 7.95 5.19
CA LEU A 2 -4.32 7.38 6.54
C LEU A 2 -5.74 6.89 6.83
N VAL A 3 -5.91 5.64 7.25
CA VAL A 3 -7.19 5.03 7.63
C VAL A 3 -7.01 4.29 8.95
N GLY A 4 -7.71 4.72 10.01
CA GLY A 4 -7.66 4.05 11.31
C GLY A 4 -6.25 3.91 11.91
N GLY A 5 -5.37 4.89 11.70
CA GLY A 5 -3.97 4.82 12.16
C GLY A 5 -3.02 4.04 11.24
N ARG A 6 -3.51 3.52 10.11
CA ARG A 6 -2.70 2.81 9.12
C ARG A 6 -2.47 3.67 7.88
N PHE A 7 -1.24 3.60 7.35
CA PHE A 7 -0.88 4.18 6.07
C PHE A 7 -1.25 3.22 4.94
N VAL A 8 -2.23 3.63 4.14
CA VAL A 8 -2.76 2.85 3.03
C VAL A 8 -2.25 3.42 1.70
N VAL A 9 -1.61 2.58 0.89
CA VAL A 9 -1.01 2.95 -0.40
C VAL A 9 -1.29 1.93 -1.50
N LYS A 10 -1.26 2.40 -2.74
CA LYS A 10 -1.36 1.58 -3.93
C LYS A 10 0.03 1.22 -4.47
N LEU A 11 0.34 -0.06 -4.58
CA LEU A 11 1.61 -0.59 -5.06
C LEU A 11 1.38 -1.70 -6.10
N PRO A 12 2.40 -2.04 -6.92
CA PRO A 12 2.32 -3.21 -7.78
C PRO A 12 1.95 -4.45 -6.96
N ARG A 13 1.10 -5.33 -7.50
CA ARG A 13 0.67 -6.55 -6.81
C ARG A 13 1.83 -7.39 -6.22
N PRO A 14 2.95 -7.63 -6.93
CA PRO A 14 4.07 -8.37 -6.35
C PRO A 14 4.67 -7.70 -5.11
N ARG A 15 4.65 -6.36 -5.06
CA ARG A 15 5.13 -5.59 -3.92
C ARG A 15 4.18 -5.68 -2.73
N VAL A 16 2.87 -5.67 -2.98
CA VAL A 16 1.87 -5.94 -1.94
C VAL A 16 2.06 -7.34 -1.37
N ASP A 17 2.26 -8.34 -2.24
CA ASP A 17 2.46 -9.73 -1.84
C ASP A 17 3.70 -9.86 -0.92
N ALA A 18 4.83 -9.25 -1.32
CA ALA A 18 6.05 -9.24 -0.50
C ALA A 18 5.89 -8.57 0.86
N LEU A 19 5.16 -7.44 0.95
CA LEU A 19 4.92 -6.75 2.22
C LEU A 19 4.04 -7.57 3.17
N VAL A 20 3.08 -8.31 2.63
CA VAL A 20 2.21 -9.19 3.42
C VAL A 20 2.98 -10.43 3.89
N GLU A 21 3.78 -11.04 3.02
CA GLU A 21 4.63 -12.19 3.38
C GLU A 21 5.68 -11.83 4.44
N ALA A 22 6.21 -10.61 4.41
CA ALA A 22 7.15 -10.10 5.40
C ALA A 22 6.48 -9.70 6.74
N GLY A 23 5.14 -9.69 6.82
CA GLY A 23 4.41 -9.20 8.00
C GLY A 23 4.51 -7.68 8.20
N GLU A 24 4.91 -6.94 7.16
CA GLU A 24 5.08 -5.48 7.19
C GLU A 24 3.81 -4.72 6.81
N GLY A 25 2.78 -5.42 6.33
CA GLY A 25 1.48 -4.85 6.02
C GLY A 25 0.40 -5.89 5.76
N GLU A 26 -0.83 -5.41 5.65
CA GLU A 26 -2.01 -6.22 5.36
C GLU A 26 -2.64 -5.74 4.05
N ARG A 27 -3.26 -6.65 3.28
CA ARG A 27 -4.03 -6.22 2.11
C ARG A 27 -5.18 -5.33 2.55
N PHE A 28 -5.30 -4.17 1.90
CA PHE A 28 -6.39 -3.26 2.20
C PHE A 28 -7.71 -3.78 1.61
N VAL A 29 -8.72 -3.91 2.46
CA VAL A 29 -10.09 -4.26 2.08
C VAL A 29 -10.90 -2.96 2.05
N GLY A 30 -11.35 -2.57 0.85
CA GLY A 30 -12.22 -1.41 0.68
C GLY A 30 -13.65 -1.67 1.15
N GLY A 31 -14.47 -0.60 1.23
CA GLY A 31 -15.82 -0.61 1.82
C GLY A 31 -16.84 -1.59 1.21
N HIS A 32 -16.56 -2.21 0.06
CA HIS A 32 -17.41 -3.25 -0.53
C HIS A 32 -16.95 -4.69 -0.20
N GLY A 33 -16.05 -4.88 0.78
CA GLY A 33 -15.62 -6.20 1.24
C GLY A 33 -14.67 -6.96 0.31
N ARG A 34 -14.30 -6.38 -0.84
CA ARG A 34 -13.34 -6.97 -1.78
C ARG A 34 -11.94 -6.46 -1.50
N ALA A 35 -11.03 -7.37 -1.15
CA ALA A 35 -9.61 -7.06 -1.06
C ALA A 35 -9.09 -6.55 -2.41
N MET A 36 -8.48 -5.38 -2.42
CA MET A 36 -7.88 -4.82 -3.62
C MET A 36 -6.45 -5.37 -3.75
N LYS A 37 -6.15 -6.03 -4.87
CA LYS A 37 -4.87 -6.74 -5.09
C LYS A 37 -3.63 -5.83 -5.06
N GLU A 38 -3.83 -4.54 -5.28
CA GLU A 38 -2.77 -3.52 -5.40
C GLU A 38 -2.73 -2.57 -4.21
N TRP A 39 -3.49 -2.83 -3.14
CA TRP A 39 -3.54 -1.94 -1.99
C TRP A 39 -3.07 -2.63 -0.73
N VAL A 40 -2.22 -1.95 0.02
CA VAL A 40 -1.66 -2.41 1.29
C VAL A 40 -1.85 -1.35 2.36
N ALA A 41 -2.16 -1.80 3.58
CA ALA A 41 -2.19 -0.99 4.79
C ALA A 41 -0.98 -1.37 5.65
N VAL A 42 -0.18 -0.38 6.04
CA VAL A 42 0.97 -0.55 6.94
C VAL A 42 0.77 0.32 8.19
N GLU A 43 1.33 -0.07 9.33
CA GLU A 43 1.23 0.71 10.56
C GLU A 43 1.90 2.10 10.40
N ALA A 44 1.14 3.18 10.61
CA ALA A 44 1.66 4.54 10.37
C ALA A 44 2.68 4.98 11.43
N ALA A 45 2.65 4.38 12.63
CA ALA A 45 3.62 4.61 13.69
C ALA A 45 5.05 4.22 13.31
N ALA A 46 5.22 3.45 12.23
CA ALA A 46 6.51 3.16 11.63
C ALA A 46 7.04 4.35 10.81
N GLY A 47 7.23 5.51 11.45
CA GLY A 47 7.53 6.81 10.83
C GLY A 47 8.63 6.80 9.74
N GLU A 48 9.57 5.86 9.77
CA GLU A 48 10.61 5.70 8.73
C GLU A 48 10.16 4.87 7.51
N ARG A 49 9.16 3.99 7.67
CA ARG A 49 8.72 3.04 6.62
C ARG A 49 7.72 3.63 5.63
N TRP A 50 6.93 4.65 6.01
CA TRP A 50 5.87 5.15 5.14
C TRP A 50 6.38 6.02 3.97
N LEU A 51 7.46 6.78 4.15
CA LEU A 51 7.96 7.70 3.12
C LEU A 51 8.51 6.96 1.87
N PRO A 52 9.34 5.90 2.00
CA PRO A 52 9.73 5.08 0.86
C PRO A 52 8.52 4.48 0.13
N LEU A 53 7.56 3.93 0.86
CA LEU A 53 6.33 3.35 0.30
C LEU A 53 5.48 4.41 -0.43
N ALA A 54 5.43 5.65 0.07
CA ALA A 54 4.75 6.75 -0.59
C ALA A 54 5.40 7.10 -1.94
N ARG A 55 6.73 7.08 -2.02
CA ARG A 55 7.48 7.31 -3.26
C ARG A 55 7.24 6.19 -4.27
N GLU A 56 7.30 4.93 -3.83
CA GLU A 56 6.97 3.77 -4.68
C GLU A 56 5.56 3.88 -5.25
N ALA A 57 4.57 4.24 -4.42
CA ALA A 57 3.19 4.41 -4.85
C ALA A 57 3.01 5.53 -5.88
N LEU A 58 3.68 6.68 -5.67
CA LEU A 58 3.66 7.80 -6.62
C LEU A 58 4.22 7.40 -7.99
N ALA A 59 5.35 6.69 -8.00
CA ALA A 59 5.96 6.20 -9.24
C ALA A 59 5.05 5.20 -9.96
N PHE A 60 4.44 4.26 -9.21
CA PHE A 60 3.54 3.25 -9.78
C PHE A 60 2.29 3.88 -10.42
N VAL A 61 1.61 4.77 -9.71
CA VAL A 61 0.41 5.46 -10.23
C VAL A 61 0.78 6.34 -11.43
N GLY A 62 1.91 7.07 -11.37
CA GLY A 62 2.41 7.87 -12.48
C GLY A 62 2.74 7.06 -13.74
N SER A 63 3.19 5.80 -13.59
CA SER A 63 3.43 4.89 -14.72
C SER A 63 2.15 4.33 -15.33
N THR A 64 1.10 4.17 -14.52
CA THR A 64 -0.22 3.67 -14.97
C THR A 64 -1.00 4.76 -15.69
N ALA A 65 -0.89 6.02 -15.23
CA ALA A 65 -1.55 7.17 -15.86
C ALA A 65 -0.95 7.57 -17.22
N ARG A 66 0.23 7.04 -17.57
CA ARG A 66 0.92 7.30 -18.84
C ARG A 66 0.63 6.22 -19.91
N ARG A 67 -0.11 5.17 -19.56
CA ARG A 67 -0.60 4.15 -20.50
C ARG A 67 -2.03 4.49 -20.91
#